data_AF-A0A6B3IQC9-F1
#
_entry.id   AF-A0A6B3IQC9-F1
#
_cell.length_a   1.000
_cell.length_b   1.000
_cell.length_c   1.000
_cell.angle_alpha   90.00
_cell.angle_beta   90.00
_cell.angle_gamma   90.00
#
_symmetry.space_group_name_H-M   'P 1'
#
loop_
_entity.id
_entity.type
_entity.pdbx_description
1 polymer ?
#
loop_
_entity_poly.entity_id
_entity_poly.type
_entity_poly.pdbx_seq_one_letter_code
_entity_poly.pdbx_strand_id
1 'polypeptide(L)'
;AAQGSAPPQLDALRPDTTLVTLGIGGNDLDLPGVLTRCVLLGKLAPLGAPCKRSYTLLGTDEIGARIGATAPKVAAVLAAIQARSPQARVLVVGYPAIVPDDGTSCRPVVPFADGDFAWFRDKQKQLNTMLAQQAAGRGGTYVDAYAPSVGHDACKPQGVRWIEPEETAEAAGFHPNAAGHRSTADAALATLNG
;
A
#
# COMPACT_ATOMS: atom_id res chain seq x y z
N ALA A 1 13.69 1.29 -5.24
CA ALA A 1 15.09 1.71 -5.07
C ALA A 1 15.84 0.63 -4.29
N ALA A 2 17.08 0.31 -4.64
CA ALA A 2 17.91 -0.55 -3.81
C ALA A 2 18.21 0.16 -2.48
N GLN A 3 18.28 -0.58 -1.37
CA GLN A 3 18.60 -0.10 -0.02
C GLN A 3 19.95 0.66 0.06
N GLY A 4 20.79 0.59 -0.97
CA GLY A 4 22.08 1.26 -1.04
C GLY A 4 23.00 0.79 0.09
N SER A 5 23.70 1.72 0.72
CA SER A 5 24.54 1.47 1.90
C SER A 5 23.79 1.67 3.24
N ALA A 6 22.47 1.86 3.22
CA ALA A 6 21.72 2.07 4.46
C ALA A 6 21.70 0.78 5.28
N PRO A 7 21.93 0.83 6.61
CA PRO A 7 21.90 -0.34 7.47
C PRO A 7 20.48 -0.95 7.54
N PRO A 8 20.34 -2.19 8.02
CA PRO A 8 19.05 -2.79 8.34
C PRO A 8 18.22 -1.88 9.28
N GLN A 9 16.96 -1.61 8.93
CA GLN A 9 16.10 -0.72 9.72
C GLN A 9 15.85 -1.24 11.16
N LEU A 10 15.90 -2.57 11.36
CA LEU A 10 15.79 -3.20 12.68
C LEU A 10 16.93 -2.82 13.63
N ASP A 11 18.06 -2.32 13.12
CA ASP A 11 19.19 -1.90 13.96
C ASP A 11 18.94 -0.57 14.69
N ALA A 12 17.89 0.17 14.30
CA ALA A 12 17.43 1.35 15.03
C ALA A 12 16.65 0.99 16.31
N LEU A 13 16.21 -0.26 16.46
CA LEU A 13 15.43 -0.69 17.62
C LEU A 13 16.31 -0.86 18.85
N ARG A 14 15.79 -0.41 19.98
CA ARG A 14 16.41 -0.54 21.30
C ARG A 14 15.47 -1.27 22.26
N PRO A 15 16.00 -1.90 23.33
CA PRO A 15 15.18 -2.57 24.34
C PRO A 15 14.13 -1.66 25.00
N ASP A 16 14.40 -0.35 25.08
CA ASP A 16 13.53 0.69 25.65
C ASP A 16 12.60 1.35 24.63
N THR A 17 12.54 0.87 23.39
CA THR A 17 11.59 1.39 22.39
C THR A 17 10.18 1.03 22.80
N THR A 18 9.29 2.03 22.89
CA THR A 18 7.91 1.86 23.39
C THR A 18 6.84 1.90 22.29
N LEU A 19 7.18 2.40 21.09
CA LEU A 19 6.27 2.47 19.95
C LEU A 19 7.05 2.23 18.65
N VAL A 20 6.51 1.39 17.78
CA VAL A 20 6.98 1.19 16.41
C VAL A 20 5.79 1.35 15.46
N THR A 21 5.90 2.25 14.49
CA THR A 21 4.96 2.36 13.37
C THR A 21 5.60 1.78 12.12
N LEU A 22 4.92 0.87 11.43
CA LEU A 22 5.50 0.10 10.33
C LEU A 22 4.57 0.11 9.11
N GLY A 23 5.00 0.77 8.03
CA GLY A 23 4.47 0.57 6.67
C GLY A 23 5.46 -0.25 5.85
N ILE A 24 5.05 -1.42 5.36
CA ILE A 24 5.93 -2.36 4.65
C ILE A 24 5.13 -3.24 3.68
N GLY A 25 5.82 -3.97 2.82
CA GLY A 25 5.24 -5.03 1.98
C GLY A 25 4.98 -4.61 0.54
N GLY A 26 4.62 -3.34 0.27
CA GLY A 26 4.36 -2.88 -1.10
C GLY A 26 5.53 -3.11 -2.08
N ASN A 27 6.77 -2.95 -1.63
CA ASN A 27 7.95 -3.21 -2.45
C ASN A 27 8.21 -4.70 -2.68
N ASP A 28 7.90 -5.58 -1.71
CA ASP A 28 8.02 -7.04 -1.87
C ASP A 28 7.07 -7.61 -2.93
N LEU A 29 5.96 -6.90 -3.17
CA LEU A 29 4.98 -7.23 -4.22
C LEU A 29 5.36 -6.64 -5.59
N ASP A 30 6.38 -5.79 -5.63
CA ASP A 30 6.71 -4.93 -6.76
C ASP A 30 5.51 -4.04 -7.16
N LEU A 31 4.82 -3.45 -6.15
CA LEU A 31 3.71 -2.52 -6.40
C LEU A 31 4.08 -1.37 -7.36
N PRO A 32 5.28 -0.75 -7.31
CA PRO A 32 5.69 0.23 -8.31
C PRO A 32 5.75 -0.34 -9.73
N GLY A 33 6.24 -1.57 -9.91
CA GLY A 33 6.24 -2.27 -11.19
C GLY A 33 4.85 -2.60 -11.69
N VAL A 34 3.92 -2.98 -10.78
CA VAL A 34 2.50 -3.17 -11.09
C VAL A 34 1.85 -1.89 -11.60
N LEU A 35 2.02 -0.77 -10.87
CA LEU A 35 1.53 0.55 -11.27
C LEU A 35 2.06 0.92 -12.66
N THR A 36 3.38 0.83 -12.84
CA THR A 36 4.06 1.15 -14.12
C THR A 36 3.51 0.30 -15.26
N ARG A 37 3.36 -1.02 -15.06
CA ARG A 37 2.82 -1.91 -16.07
C ARG A 37 1.37 -1.57 -16.40
N CYS A 38 0.53 -1.30 -15.41
CA CYS A 38 -0.87 -0.93 -15.62
C CYS A 38 -1.00 0.38 -16.40
N VAL A 39 -0.17 1.38 -16.10
CA VAL A 39 -0.08 2.61 -16.89
C VAL A 39 0.28 2.31 -18.34
N LEU A 40 1.38 1.58 -18.58
CA LEU A 40 1.87 1.34 -19.94
C LEU A 40 0.84 0.57 -20.77
N LEU A 41 0.25 -0.47 -20.19
CA LEU A 41 -0.77 -1.27 -20.85
C LEU A 41 -2.10 -0.52 -21.01
N GLY A 42 -2.47 0.34 -20.07
CA GLY A 42 -3.65 1.20 -20.17
C GLY A 42 -3.52 2.26 -21.27
N LYS A 43 -2.32 2.83 -21.48
CA LYS A 43 -2.01 3.71 -22.61
C LYS A 43 -2.14 2.98 -23.96
N LEU A 44 -1.80 1.69 -24.03
CA LEU A 44 -1.84 0.87 -25.26
C LEU A 44 -3.22 0.25 -25.55
N ALA A 45 -3.96 -0.20 -24.54
CA ALA A 45 -5.22 -0.93 -24.66
C ALA A 45 -6.27 -0.45 -23.65
N PRO A 46 -6.84 0.76 -23.84
CA PRO A 46 -7.54 1.50 -22.79
C PRO A 46 -8.92 0.95 -22.40
N LEU A 47 -9.60 0.22 -23.28
CA LEU A 47 -11.00 -0.22 -23.08
C LEU A 47 -11.13 -1.61 -22.43
N GLY A 48 -10.01 -2.25 -22.07
CA GLY A 48 -10.00 -3.61 -21.53
C GLY A 48 -9.47 -3.69 -20.10
N ALA A 49 -8.91 -4.86 -19.75
CA ALA A 49 -8.16 -5.08 -18.52
C ALA A 49 -6.78 -5.70 -18.83
N PRO A 50 -5.95 -5.07 -19.69
CA PRO A 50 -4.65 -5.61 -20.09
C PRO A 50 -3.69 -5.76 -18.91
N CYS A 51 -3.75 -4.91 -17.88
CA CYS A 51 -2.91 -5.08 -16.71
C CYS A 51 -3.26 -6.37 -15.95
N LYS A 52 -4.54 -6.54 -15.61
CA LYS A 52 -5.05 -7.78 -14.99
C LYS A 52 -4.64 -9.00 -15.83
N ARG A 53 -4.92 -8.98 -17.14
CA ARG A 53 -4.58 -10.10 -18.04
C ARG A 53 -3.10 -10.43 -18.02
N SER A 54 -2.22 -9.43 -17.95
CA SER A 54 -0.77 -9.65 -17.90
C SER A 54 -0.31 -10.38 -16.63
N TYR A 55 -1.03 -10.22 -15.52
CA TYR A 55 -0.76 -10.89 -14.24
C TYR A 55 -1.57 -12.19 -14.04
N THR A 56 -2.42 -12.55 -15.00
CA THR A 56 -3.20 -13.80 -14.98
C THR A 56 -2.96 -14.66 -16.22
N LEU A 57 -1.94 -14.35 -17.03
CA LEU A 57 -1.72 -14.96 -18.36
C LEU A 57 -1.54 -16.49 -18.28
N LEU A 58 -0.91 -16.98 -17.22
CA LEU A 58 -0.64 -18.41 -16.99
C LEU A 58 -1.76 -19.09 -16.18
N GLY A 59 -2.94 -18.46 -16.07
CA GLY A 59 -4.09 -18.99 -15.31
C GLY A 59 -3.96 -18.84 -13.79
N THR A 60 -2.86 -18.28 -13.29
CA THR A 60 -2.62 -18.01 -11.87
C THR A 60 -2.69 -16.53 -11.56
N ASP A 61 -3.16 -16.19 -10.37
CA ASP A 61 -3.17 -14.81 -9.87
C ASP A 61 -1.79 -14.45 -9.31
N GLU A 62 -0.92 -13.90 -10.17
CA GLU A 62 0.46 -13.61 -9.81
C GLU A 62 0.58 -12.62 -8.65
N ILE A 63 -0.24 -11.56 -8.62
CA ILE A 63 -0.21 -10.57 -7.54
C ILE A 63 -0.74 -11.18 -6.23
N GLY A 64 -1.81 -11.98 -6.28
CA GLY A 64 -2.28 -12.73 -5.11
C GLY A 64 -1.19 -13.66 -4.55
N ALA A 65 -0.45 -14.36 -5.42
CA ALA A 65 0.66 -15.22 -5.01
C ALA A 65 1.81 -14.42 -4.36
N ARG A 66 2.16 -13.25 -4.91
CA ARG A 66 3.15 -12.34 -4.31
C ARG A 66 2.70 -11.86 -2.92
N ILE A 67 1.41 -11.54 -2.74
CA ILE A 67 0.83 -11.18 -1.44
C ILE A 67 1.00 -12.32 -0.44
N GLY A 68 0.65 -13.55 -0.85
CA GLY A 68 0.84 -14.76 -0.04
C GLY A 68 2.32 -14.98 0.34
N ALA A 69 3.25 -14.79 -0.60
CA ALA A 69 4.68 -14.93 -0.36
C ALA A 69 5.27 -13.81 0.52
N THR A 70 4.61 -12.65 0.59
CA THR A 70 5.04 -11.49 1.41
C THR A 70 4.58 -11.63 2.86
N ALA A 71 3.43 -12.25 3.10
CA ALA A 71 2.89 -12.49 4.44
C ALA A 71 3.91 -13.07 5.45
N PRO A 72 4.61 -14.19 5.17
CA PRO A 72 5.60 -14.74 6.11
C PRO A 72 6.79 -13.81 6.35
N LYS A 73 7.16 -12.95 5.39
CA LYS A 73 8.23 -11.95 5.57
C LYS A 73 7.80 -10.85 6.53
N VAL A 74 6.57 -10.35 6.39
CA VAL A 74 6.00 -9.36 7.32
C VAL A 74 5.93 -9.95 8.74
N ALA A 75 5.47 -11.20 8.88
CA ALA A 75 5.49 -11.90 10.17
C ALA A 75 6.90 -11.98 10.78
N ALA A 76 7.92 -12.25 9.97
CA ALA A 76 9.31 -12.31 10.44
C ALA A 76 9.81 -10.94 10.94
N VAL A 77 9.46 -9.85 10.24
CA VAL A 77 9.79 -8.48 10.69
C VAL A 77 9.11 -8.16 12.02
N LEU A 78 7.81 -8.48 12.16
CA LEU A 78 7.07 -8.26 13.41
C LEU A 78 7.67 -9.06 14.58
N ALA A 79 8.04 -10.32 14.34
CA ALA A 79 8.72 -11.14 15.34
C ALA A 79 10.08 -10.56 15.75
N ALA A 80 10.85 -10.04 14.78
CA ALA A 80 12.13 -9.39 15.06
C ALA A 80 11.97 -8.08 15.84
N ILE A 81 10.94 -7.29 15.56
CA ILE A 81 10.59 -6.10 16.35
C ILE A 81 10.31 -6.50 17.80
N GLN A 82 9.44 -7.49 18.02
CA GLN A 82 9.09 -7.96 19.36
C GLN A 82 10.32 -8.49 20.12
N ALA A 83 11.23 -9.18 19.45
CA ALA A 83 12.45 -9.70 20.07
C ALA A 83 13.42 -8.58 20.51
N ARG A 84 13.54 -7.51 19.72
CA ARG A 84 14.46 -6.38 19.99
C ARG A 84 13.88 -5.33 20.92
N SER A 85 12.55 -5.18 20.91
CA SER A 85 11.81 -4.15 21.66
C SER A 85 10.56 -4.78 22.29
N PRO A 86 10.71 -5.61 23.34
CA PRO A 86 9.63 -6.44 23.85
C PRO A 86 8.47 -5.65 24.50
N GLN A 87 8.70 -4.38 24.85
CA GLN A 87 7.70 -3.48 25.43
C GLN A 87 7.04 -2.58 24.37
N ALA A 88 7.44 -2.67 23.10
CA ALA A 88 6.93 -1.78 22.07
C ALA A 88 5.49 -2.13 21.69
N ARG A 89 4.62 -1.12 21.62
CA ARG A 89 3.38 -1.21 20.85
C ARG A 89 3.74 -1.15 19.37
N VAL A 90 3.31 -2.13 18.58
CA VAL A 90 3.60 -2.18 17.14
C VAL A 90 2.34 -1.85 16.36
N LEU A 91 2.37 -0.73 15.63
CA LEU A 91 1.30 -0.29 14.73
C LEU A 91 1.69 -0.61 13.29
N VAL A 92 0.94 -1.50 12.63
CA VAL A 92 1.13 -1.85 11.22
C VAL A 92 0.21 -0.98 10.38
N VAL A 93 0.78 -0.08 9.61
CA VAL A 93 0.05 0.94 8.84
C VAL A 93 -0.29 0.39 7.45
N GLY A 94 -1.59 0.37 7.14
CA GLY A 94 -2.08 -0.01 5.82
C GLY A 94 -1.83 1.05 4.75
N TYR A 95 -2.16 0.73 3.50
CA TYR A 95 -2.08 1.63 2.36
C TYR A 95 -3.41 2.37 2.12
N PRO A 96 -3.40 3.69 1.85
CA PRO A 96 -4.60 4.45 1.46
C PRO A 96 -5.06 4.08 0.05
N ALA A 97 -6.34 4.28 -0.26
CA ALA A 97 -6.93 4.00 -1.57
C ALA A 97 -6.27 4.84 -2.68
N ILE A 98 -5.63 4.17 -3.63
CA ILE A 98 -4.97 4.85 -4.78
C ILE A 98 -6.00 5.15 -5.88
N VAL A 99 -6.97 4.26 -6.06
CA VAL A 99 -8.03 4.35 -7.07
C VAL A 99 -9.42 4.32 -6.39
N PRO A 100 -10.49 4.73 -7.09
CA PRO A 100 -11.85 4.78 -6.54
C PRO A 100 -12.29 3.45 -5.94
N ASP A 101 -12.92 3.51 -4.77
CA ASP A 101 -13.35 2.31 -4.05
C ASP A 101 -14.48 1.54 -4.76
N ASP A 102 -15.28 2.24 -5.56
CA ASP A 102 -16.29 1.64 -6.43
C ASP A 102 -15.67 0.96 -7.67
N GLY A 103 -14.38 1.20 -7.95
CA GLY A 103 -13.65 0.65 -9.08
C GLY A 103 -13.94 1.37 -10.39
N THR A 104 -14.61 2.52 -10.34
CA THR A 104 -14.88 3.37 -11.50
C THR A 104 -13.56 3.85 -12.12
N SER A 105 -13.50 3.86 -13.46
CA SER A 105 -12.31 4.34 -14.15
C SER A 105 -12.23 5.86 -14.19
N CYS A 106 -10.99 6.37 -14.14
CA CYS A 106 -10.68 7.79 -14.31
C CYS A 106 -9.52 7.98 -15.29
N ARG A 107 -9.54 7.20 -16.38
CA ARG A 107 -8.45 7.08 -17.35
C ARG A 107 -7.73 8.40 -17.74
N PRO A 108 -8.42 9.55 -17.90
CA PRO A 108 -7.74 10.81 -18.21
C PRO A 108 -6.75 11.30 -17.13
N VAL A 109 -6.91 10.85 -15.88
CA VAL A 109 -6.07 11.23 -14.73
C VAL A 109 -5.10 10.11 -14.36
N VAL A 110 -5.61 8.88 -14.26
CA VAL A 110 -4.80 7.68 -14.00
C VAL A 110 -4.89 6.79 -15.24
N PRO A 111 -3.81 6.65 -16.03
CA PRO A 111 -3.87 6.02 -17.35
C PRO A 111 -3.90 4.49 -17.32
N PHE A 112 -4.68 3.90 -16.41
CA PHE A 112 -5.06 2.49 -16.45
C PHE A 112 -6.15 2.27 -17.50
N ALA A 113 -6.30 1.03 -17.96
CA ALA A 113 -7.46 0.67 -18.75
C ALA A 113 -8.71 0.58 -17.87
N ASP A 114 -9.90 0.78 -18.45
CA ASP A 114 -11.15 0.88 -17.71
C ASP A 114 -11.42 -0.35 -16.81
N GLY A 115 -11.12 -1.55 -17.31
CA GLY A 115 -11.31 -2.80 -16.57
C GLY A 115 -10.22 -3.13 -15.55
N ASP A 116 -9.13 -2.35 -15.48
CA ASP A 116 -8.03 -2.59 -14.53
C ASP A 116 -8.26 -1.90 -13.17
N PHE A 117 -9.11 -0.87 -13.08
CA PHE A 117 -9.37 -0.11 -11.84
C PHE A 117 -9.91 -0.99 -10.71
N ALA A 118 -11.01 -1.71 -10.97
CA ALA A 118 -11.61 -2.61 -9.98
C ALA A 118 -10.63 -3.71 -9.54
N TRP A 119 -9.88 -4.29 -10.49
CA TRP A 119 -8.88 -5.32 -10.17
C TRP A 119 -7.76 -4.77 -9.31
N PHE A 120 -7.21 -3.60 -9.65
CA PHE A 120 -6.14 -2.98 -8.87
C PHE A 120 -6.60 -2.64 -7.46
N ARG A 121 -7.79 -2.03 -7.31
CA ARG A 121 -8.44 -1.80 -6.02
C ARG A 121 -8.51 -3.08 -5.19
N ASP A 122 -8.99 -4.18 -5.78
CA ASP A 122 -9.13 -5.45 -5.07
C ASP A 122 -7.78 -6.00 -4.60
N LYS A 123 -6.71 -5.82 -5.39
CA LYS A 123 -5.34 -6.17 -4.99
C LYS A 123 -4.80 -5.30 -3.86
N GLN A 124 -5.12 -4.01 -3.87
CA GLN A 124 -4.78 -3.13 -2.77
C GLN A 124 -5.51 -3.51 -1.48
N LYS A 125 -6.80 -3.82 -1.55
CA LYS A 125 -7.58 -4.34 -0.41
C LYS A 125 -7.00 -5.65 0.10
N GLN A 126 -6.64 -6.58 -0.80
CA GLN A 126 -6.02 -7.85 -0.43
C GLN A 126 -4.68 -7.68 0.31
N LEU A 127 -3.85 -6.72 -0.11
CA LEU A 127 -2.62 -6.35 0.59
C LEU A 127 -2.91 -5.84 2.00
N ASN A 128 -3.85 -4.91 2.14
CA ASN A 128 -4.24 -4.37 3.45
C ASN A 128 -4.82 -5.44 4.37
N THR A 129 -5.64 -6.36 3.85
CA THR A 129 -6.14 -7.52 4.62
C THR A 129 -4.98 -8.40 5.09
N MET A 130 -3.99 -8.69 4.24
CA MET A 130 -2.82 -9.46 4.64
C MET A 130 -2.04 -8.76 5.78
N LEU A 131 -1.82 -7.45 5.68
CA LEU A 131 -1.15 -6.66 6.72
C LEU A 131 -1.91 -6.72 8.05
N ALA A 132 -3.23 -6.55 8.00
CA ALA A 132 -4.09 -6.64 9.19
C ALA A 132 -4.01 -8.02 9.85
N GLN A 133 -4.03 -9.09 9.05
CA GLN A 133 -3.88 -10.47 9.55
C GLN A 133 -2.51 -10.71 10.19
N GLN A 134 -1.42 -10.24 9.57
CA GLN A 134 -0.08 -10.43 10.13
C GLN A 134 0.13 -9.61 11.42
N ALA A 135 -0.43 -8.39 11.48
CA ALA A 135 -0.43 -7.58 12.68
C ALA A 135 -1.12 -8.33 13.84
N ALA A 136 -2.37 -8.74 13.64
CA ALA A 136 -3.15 -9.47 14.65
C ALA A 136 -2.48 -10.76 15.10
N GLY A 137 -1.91 -11.54 14.17
CA GLY A 137 -1.23 -12.80 14.47
C GLY A 137 0.09 -12.67 15.25
N ARG A 138 0.63 -11.45 15.40
CA ARG A 138 1.91 -11.17 16.09
C ARG A 138 1.78 -10.13 17.20
N GLY A 139 0.56 -9.84 17.65
CA GLY A 139 0.31 -8.87 18.74
C GLY A 139 0.47 -7.41 18.34
N GLY A 140 0.61 -7.11 17.05
CA GLY A 140 0.54 -5.75 16.52
C GLY A 140 -0.90 -5.30 16.29
N THR A 141 -1.09 -3.98 16.20
CA THR A 141 -2.37 -3.36 15.88
C THR A 141 -2.34 -2.81 14.47
N TYR A 142 -3.37 -3.11 13.66
CA TYR A 142 -3.50 -2.57 12.31
C TYR A 142 -4.05 -1.14 12.35
N VAL A 143 -3.42 -0.23 11.62
CA VAL A 143 -3.90 1.13 11.38
C VAL A 143 -4.52 1.19 9.98
N ASP A 144 -5.82 1.45 9.93
CA ASP A 144 -6.55 1.56 8.66
C ASP A 144 -6.37 2.94 8.02
N ALA A 145 -5.44 3.04 7.08
CA ALA A 145 -5.27 4.21 6.23
C ALA A 145 -6.20 4.20 5.00
N TYR A 146 -6.88 3.09 4.70
CA TYR A 146 -7.69 2.91 3.50
C TYR A 146 -9.06 3.56 3.67
N ALA A 147 -9.83 3.17 4.69
CA ALA A 147 -11.21 3.64 4.83
C ALA A 147 -11.34 5.18 4.89
N PRO A 148 -10.48 5.91 5.66
CA PRO A 148 -10.55 7.39 5.69
C PRO A 148 -10.22 8.04 4.34
N SER A 149 -9.45 7.37 3.48
CA SER A 149 -9.02 7.89 2.18
C SER A 149 -10.01 7.64 1.04
N VAL A 150 -11.09 6.89 1.28
CA VAL A 150 -12.12 6.66 0.26
C VAL A 150 -12.76 7.99 -0.14
N GLY A 151 -12.78 8.26 -1.45
CA GLY A 151 -13.22 9.55 -1.99
C GLY A 151 -12.12 10.61 -2.07
N HIS A 152 -10.89 10.27 -1.71
CA HIS A 152 -9.67 11.10 -1.82
C HIS A 152 -8.57 10.41 -2.64
N ASP A 153 -8.94 9.48 -3.50
CA ASP A 153 -8.04 8.74 -4.40
C ASP A 153 -7.45 9.64 -5.51
N ALA A 154 -6.53 9.10 -6.32
CA ALA A 154 -5.81 9.85 -7.34
C ALA A 154 -6.70 10.38 -8.48
N CYS A 155 -7.92 9.86 -8.64
CA CYS A 155 -8.87 10.33 -9.66
C CYS A 155 -9.57 11.63 -9.29
N LYS A 156 -9.44 12.07 -8.04
CA LYS A 156 -10.07 13.30 -7.58
C LYS A 156 -9.30 14.54 -8.07
N PRO A 157 -9.98 15.67 -8.24
CA PRO A 157 -9.29 16.92 -8.56
C PRO A 157 -8.31 17.31 -7.46
N GLN A 158 -7.32 18.13 -7.81
CA GLN A 158 -6.41 18.76 -6.86
C GLN A 158 -7.22 19.50 -5.77
N GLY A 159 -6.73 19.46 -4.53
CA GLY A 159 -7.44 19.98 -3.36
C GLY A 159 -8.45 18.99 -2.74
N VAL A 160 -8.90 17.98 -3.49
CA VAL A 160 -9.69 16.86 -2.94
C VAL A 160 -8.85 15.59 -2.83
N ARG A 161 -8.03 15.27 -3.84
CA ARG A 161 -7.17 14.09 -3.82
C ARG A 161 -6.15 14.16 -2.69
N TRP A 162 -5.89 13.02 -2.09
CA TRP A 162 -4.83 12.78 -1.13
C TRP A 162 -3.71 11.92 -1.70
N ILE A 163 -3.94 11.28 -2.83
CA ILE A 163 -2.95 10.54 -3.60
C ILE A 163 -2.65 11.31 -4.88
N GLU A 164 -1.37 11.51 -5.18
CA GLU A 164 -0.98 12.18 -6.41
C GLU A 164 -1.08 11.23 -7.63
N PRO A 165 -1.49 11.73 -8.82
CA PRO A 165 -1.47 10.95 -10.06
C PRO A 165 -0.03 10.62 -10.49
N GLU A 166 0.13 9.86 -11.58
CA GLU A 166 1.45 9.44 -12.09
C GLU A 166 2.41 10.64 -12.28
N GLU A 167 1.94 11.68 -12.95
CA GLU A 167 2.69 12.91 -13.20
C GLU A 167 2.22 14.00 -12.23
N THR A 168 3.11 14.43 -11.32
CA THR A 168 2.83 15.48 -10.34
C THR A 168 4.11 16.23 -9.96
N ALA A 169 3.97 17.48 -9.54
CA ALA A 169 5.03 18.28 -8.96
C ALA A 169 5.00 18.27 -7.41
N GLU A 170 3.91 17.79 -6.80
CA GLU A 170 3.66 17.91 -5.36
C GLU A 170 4.25 16.74 -4.54
N ALA A 171 4.34 15.54 -5.13
CA ALA A 171 4.90 14.35 -4.49
C ALA A 171 5.46 13.38 -5.54
N ALA A 172 5.92 12.20 -5.10
CA ALA A 172 6.16 11.10 -6.03
C ALA A 172 4.80 10.55 -6.53
N GLY A 173 4.71 10.21 -7.82
CA GLY A 173 3.47 9.68 -8.39
C GLY A 173 2.92 8.49 -7.62
N PHE A 174 1.59 8.43 -7.48
CA PHE A 174 0.84 7.44 -6.68
C PHE A 174 1.14 7.41 -5.18
N HIS A 175 1.90 8.38 -4.65
CA HIS A 175 2.11 8.53 -3.21
C HIS A 175 1.12 9.52 -2.60
N PRO A 176 0.89 9.44 -1.27
CA PRO A 176 0.13 10.46 -0.57
C PRO A 176 0.79 11.84 -0.68
N ASN A 177 -0.02 12.88 -0.84
CA ASN A 177 0.39 14.26 -0.61
C ASN A 177 0.30 14.61 0.89
N ALA A 178 0.50 15.89 1.23
CA ALA A 178 0.47 16.35 2.61
C ALA A 178 -0.86 16.05 3.34
N ALA A 179 -2.00 16.11 2.64
CA ALA A 179 -3.30 15.80 3.22
C ALA A 179 -3.46 14.29 3.46
N GLY A 180 -3.01 13.45 2.53
CA GLY A 180 -2.99 12.00 2.71
C GLY A 180 -2.10 11.55 3.86
N HIS A 181 -0.90 12.12 3.97
CA HIS A 181 -0.02 11.86 5.11
C HIS A 181 -0.63 12.30 6.44
N ARG A 182 -1.35 13.43 6.47
CA ARG A 182 -2.08 13.87 7.66
C ARG A 182 -3.17 12.87 8.06
N SER A 183 -3.97 12.40 7.10
CA SER A 183 -5.00 11.39 7.39
C SER A 183 -4.41 10.09 7.94
N THR A 184 -3.29 9.61 7.38
CA THR A 184 -2.61 8.42 7.93
C THR A 184 -2.08 8.67 9.35
N ALA A 185 -1.55 9.86 9.63
CA ALA A 185 -1.12 10.22 10.98
C ALA A 185 -2.31 10.27 11.97
N ASP A 186 -3.44 10.86 11.57
CA ASP A 186 -4.66 10.92 12.38
C ASP A 186 -5.19 9.51 12.68
N ALA A 187 -5.19 8.61 11.69
CA ALA A 187 -5.56 7.21 11.87
C ALA A 187 -4.62 6.50 12.87
N ALA A 188 -3.31 6.70 12.75
CA ALA A 188 -2.33 6.11 13.66
C ALA A 188 -2.49 6.64 15.10
N LEU A 189 -2.75 7.94 15.26
CA LEU A 189 -3.02 8.56 16.57
C LEU A 189 -4.32 8.03 17.18
N ALA A 190 -5.38 7.88 16.38
CA ALA A 190 -6.63 7.29 16.85
C ALA A 190 -6.44 5.84 17.33
N THR A 191 -5.69 5.02 16.58
CA THR A 191 -5.35 3.65 16.99
C THR A 191 -4.44 3.62 18.23
N LEU A 192 -3.55 4.60 18.40
CA LEU A 192 -2.67 4.65 19.56
C LEU A 192 -3.43 5.02 20.86
N ASN A 193 -4.46 5.85 20.76
CA ASN A 193 -5.23 6.37 21.88
C ASN A 193 -6.47 5.53 22.26
N GLY A 194 -6.90 4.62 21.38
CA GLY A 194 -7.91 3.60 21.67
C GLY A 194 -7.30 2.38 22.36
#